data_AF-A0A8U0RQC4-F1
#
_entry.id   AF-A0A8U0RQC4-F1
#
_cell.length_a   1.000
_cell.length_b   1.000
_cell.length_c   1.000
_cell.angle_alpha   90.00
_cell.angle_beta   90.00
_cell.angle_gamma   90.00
#
_symmetry.space_group_name_H-M   'P 1'
#
loop_
_entity.id
_entity.type
_entity.pdbx_description
1 polymer ?
#
loop_
_entity_poly.entity_id
_entity_poly.type
_entity_poly.pdbx_seq_one_letter_code
_entity_poly.pdbx_strand_id
1 'polypeptide(L)'
;MGHPPLEFSDCYLDSPDFRERLKCYEQELERTNKFIKDVIKDGNALISAMRNYSSAVQKFSQTLQSFQFDFIGDTLTDDEINIAESFKEFAELLNEVENERMMMVHNASDLLIKPLENFRKEQIGFTKVHFLQIYETFFIAE
;
A
#
# COMPACT_ATOMS: atom_id res chain seq x y z
N MET A 1 -27.85 11.88 1.79
CA MET A 1 -28.73 11.15 2.74
C MET A 1 -28.63 9.68 2.39
N GLY A 2 -28.49 8.78 3.37
CA GLY A 2 -28.32 7.35 3.11
C GLY A 2 -29.60 6.70 2.58
N HIS A 3 -29.46 5.66 1.75
CA HIS A 3 -30.58 4.81 1.36
C HIS A 3 -30.89 3.81 2.50
N PRO A 4 -32.17 3.43 2.68
CA PRO A 4 -32.51 2.32 3.56
C PRO A 4 -31.86 1.01 3.04
N PRO A 5 -31.56 0.05 3.93
CA PRO A 5 -31.01 -1.24 3.55
C PRO A 5 -31.83 -1.93 2.44
N LEU A 6 -31.15 -2.71 1.59
CA LEU A 6 -31.82 -3.58 0.63
C LEU A 6 -32.35 -4.81 1.37
N GLU A 7 -33.66 -4.97 1.39
CA GLU A 7 -34.33 -6.13 1.98
C GLU A 7 -34.64 -7.19 0.92
N PHE A 8 -34.37 -8.47 1.24
CA PHE A 8 -34.64 -9.57 0.32
C PHE A 8 -36.14 -9.75 0.01
N SER A 9 -37.02 -9.39 0.94
CA SER A 9 -38.48 -9.43 0.73
C SER A 9 -38.93 -8.49 -0.39
N ASP A 10 -38.21 -7.38 -0.59
CA ASP A 10 -38.56 -6.37 -1.58
C ASP A 10 -38.16 -6.80 -3.00
N CYS A 11 -37.24 -7.77 -3.13
CA CYS A 11 -36.83 -8.34 -4.42
C CYS A 11 -37.99 -8.97 -5.18
N TYR A 12 -38.88 -9.69 -4.48
CA TYR A 12 -40.02 -10.35 -5.12
C TYR A 12 -41.05 -9.36 -5.68
N LEU A 13 -41.17 -8.17 -5.07
CA LEU A 13 -42.11 -7.15 -5.51
C LEU A 13 -41.67 -6.42 -6.78
N ASP A 14 -40.38 -6.52 -7.13
CA ASP A 14 -39.77 -5.92 -8.33
C ASP A 14 -40.23 -4.46 -8.59
N SER A 15 -40.37 -3.68 -7.52
CA SER A 15 -40.90 -2.33 -7.66
C SER A 15 -39.88 -1.41 -8.36
N PRO A 16 -40.34 -0.41 -9.14
CA PRO A 16 -39.44 0.57 -9.75
C PRO A 16 -38.51 1.26 -8.73
N ASP A 17 -39.04 1.53 -7.54
CA ASP A 17 -38.32 2.13 -6.42
C ASP A 17 -37.24 1.20 -5.84
N PHE A 18 -37.53 -0.11 -5.74
CA PHE A 18 -36.51 -1.11 -5.38
C PHE A 18 -35.40 -1.18 -6.44
N ARG A 19 -35.75 -1.23 -7.74
CA ARG A 19 -34.77 -1.24 -8.84
C ARG A 19 -33.86 -0.01 -8.82
N GLU A 20 -34.42 1.17 -8.53
CA GLU A 20 -33.64 2.39 -8.43
C GLU A 20 -32.67 2.35 -7.24
N ARG A 21 -33.14 1.92 -6.05
CA ARG A 21 -32.25 1.71 -4.89
C ARG A 21 -31.15 0.71 -5.18
N LEU A 22 -31.49 -0.43 -5.78
CA LEU A 22 -30.55 -1.49 -6.15
C LEU A 22 -29.42 -0.92 -7.04
N LYS A 23 -29.80 -0.18 -8.09
CA LYS A 23 -28.87 0.50 -9.00
C LYS A 23 -27.98 1.52 -8.28
N CYS A 24 -28.51 2.27 -7.31
CA CYS A 24 -27.72 3.19 -6.51
C CYS A 24 -26.64 2.45 -5.70
N TYR A 25 -26.99 1.34 -5.04
CA TYR A 25 -26.02 0.53 -4.28
C TYR A 25 -24.95 -0.09 -5.19
N GLU A 26 -25.31 -0.57 -6.37
CA GLU A 26 -24.33 -1.08 -7.36
C GLU A 26 -23.34 0.00 -7.80
N GLN A 27 -23.83 1.22 -8.08
CA GLN A 27 -22.98 2.33 -8.48
C GLN A 27 -22.01 2.73 -7.36
N GLU A 28 -22.49 2.79 -6.12
CA GLU A 28 -21.64 3.07 -4.96
C GLU A 28 -20.61 1.95 -4.71
N LEU A 29 -21.00 0.68 -4.92
CA LEU A 29 -20.06 -0.45 -4.86
C LEU A 29 -18.97 -0.33 -5.93
N GLU A 30 -19.31 0.02 -7.17
CA GLU A 30 -18.32 0.20 -8.23
C GLU A 30 -17.38 1.38 -7.96
N ARG A 31 -17.92 2.51 -7.49
CA ARG A 31 -17.13 3.68 -7.09
C ARG A 31 -16.14 3.31 -5.97
N THR A 32 -16.62 2.62 -4.94
CA THR A 32 -15.79 2.17 -3.82
C THR A 32 -14.73 1.16 -4.27
N ASN A 33 -15.08 0.20 -5.12
CA ASN A 33 -14.15 -0.76 -5.72
C ASN A 33 -13.02 -0.07 -6.48
N LYS A 34 -13.37 0.93 -7.30
CA LYS A 34 -12.39 1.71 -8.06
C LYS A 34 -11.48 2.50 -7.13
N PHE A 35 -12.04 3.20 -6.14
CA PHE A 35 -11.27 3.98 -5.18
C PHE A 35 -10.27 3.10 -4.41
N ILE A 36 -10.71 1.96 -3.87
CA ILE A 36 -9.83 1.03 -3.14
C ILE A 36 -8.74 0.47 -4.07
N LYS A 37 -9.07 0.18 -5.34
CA LYS A 37 -8.06 -0.24 -6.33
C LYS A 37 -6.97 0.81 -6.52
N ASP A 38 -7.36 2.08 -6.61
CA ASP A 38 -6.42 3.19 -6.78
C ASP A 38 -5.57 3.38 -5.53
N VAL A 39 -6.15 3.29 -4.32
CA VAL A 39 -5.39 3.31 -3.05
C VAL A 39 -4.36 2.18 -2.97
N ILE A 40 -4.73 0.95 -3.34
CA ILE A 40 -3.81 -0.19 -3.37
C ILE A 40 -2.67 0.05 -4.37
N LYS A 41 -3.01 0.59 -5.55
CA LYS A 41 -2.03 0.88 -6.60
C LYS A 41 -1.02 1.94 -6.14
N ASP A 42 -1.51 3.05 -5.61
CA ASP A 42 -0.66 4.16 -5.18
C ASP A 42 0.17 3.78 -3.95
N GLY A 43 -0.40 3.01 -3.03
CA GLY A 43 0.32 2.47 -1.88
C GLY A 43 1.46 1.52 -2.28
N ASN A 44 1.23 0.63 -3.25
CA ASN A 44 2.29 -0.23 -3.79
C ASN A 44 3.39 0.56 -4.51
N ALA A 45 3.03 1.63 -5.25
CA ALA A 45 3.99 2.53 -5.87
C ALA A 45 4.86 3.25 -4.81
N LEU A 46 4.24 3.72 -3.73
CA LEU A 46 4.93 4.35 -2.60
C LEU A 46 5.92 3.40 -1.94
N ILE A 47 5.49 2.18 -1.61
CA ILE A 47 6.36 1.14 -1.03
C ILE A 47 7.55 0.86 -1.95
N SER A 48 7.32 0.79 -3.26
CA SER A 48 8.38 0.55 -4.24
C SER A 48 9.39 1.70 -4.28
N ALA A 49 8.93 2.94 -4.28
CA ALA A 49 9.80 4.12 -4.20
C ALA A 49 10.61 4.14 -2.89
N MET A 50 9.98 3.80 -1.77
CA MET A 50 10.63 3.69 -0.46
C MET A 50 11.71 2.61 -0.41
N ARG A 51 11.55 1.49 -1.12
CA ARG A 51 12.59 0.46 -1.27
C ARG A 51 13.77 0.93 -2.10
N ASN A 52 13.51 1.66 -3.19
CA ASN A 52 14.59 2.25 -3.98
C ASN A 52 15.40 3.28 -3.18
N TYR A 53 14.70 4.09 -2.37
CA TYR A 53 15.35 4.99 -1.42
C TYR A 53 16.19 4.22 -0.40
N SER A 54 15.72 3.09 0.15
CA SER A 54 16.51 2.21 1.04
C SER A 54 17.81 1.78 0.38
N SER A 55 17.74 1.31 -0.86
CA SER A 55 18.93 0.88 -1.60
C SER A 55 19.92 2.03 -1.83
N ALA A 56 19.43 3.25 -2.07
CA ALA A 56 20.28 4.42 -2.22
C ALA A 56 20.99 4.79 -0.90
N VAL A 57 20.26 4.78 0.22
CA VAL A 57 20.82 5.03 1.57
C VAL A 57 21.88 3.98 1.92
N GLN A 58 21.59 2.71 1.72
CA GLN A 58 22.54 1.61 1.97
C GLN A 58 23.81 1.74 1.13
N LYS A 59 23.67 2.05 -0.17
CA LYS A 59 24.83 2.24 -1.05
C LYS A 59 25.69 3.44 -0.61
N PHE A 60 25.05 4.54 -0.22
CA PHE A 60 25.77 5.72 0.27
C PHE A 60 26.48 5.45 1.59
N SER A 61 25.80 4.79 2.54
CA SER A 61 26.38 4.33 3.80
C SER A 61 27.60 3.42 3.57
N GLN A 62 27.52 2.44 2.67
CA GLN A 62 28.67 1.61 2.29
C GLN A 62 29.83 2.42 1.71
N THR A 63 29.53 3.44 0.90
CA THR A 63 30.56 4.33 0.33
C THR A 63 31.29 5.07 1.44
N LEU A 64 30.56 5.62 2.41
CA LEU A 64 31.14 6.28 3.58
C LEU A 64 31.96 5.32 4.45
N GLN A 65 31.48 4.10 4.71
CA GLN A 65 32.21 3.10 5.49
C GLN A 65 33.52 2.67 4.83
N SER A 66 33.54 2.62 3.49
CA SER A 66 34.72 2.26 2.71
C SER A 66 35.74 3.39 2.57
N PHE A 67 35.39 4.61 2.98
CA PHE A 67 36.30 5.73 2.85
C PHE A 67 37.53 5.55 3.75
N GLN A 68 38.69 5.71 3.13
CA GLN A 68 39.98 5.74 3.79
C GLN A 68 40.88 6.66 2.97
N PHE A 69 41.75 7.42 3.63
CA PHE A 69 42.78 8.18 2.93
C PHE A 69 43.85 7.22 2.42
N ASP A 70 44.38 7.52 1.23
CA ASP A 70 45.59 6.87 0.74
C ASP A 70 46.79 7.43 1.50
N PHE A 71 47.63 6.55 2.06
CA PHE A 71 48.79 6.96 2.85
C PHE A 71 49.88 7.54 1.94
N ILE A 72 50.40 8.72 2.29
CA ILE A 72 51.64 9.27 1.72
C ILE A 72 52.70 9.30 2.83
N GLY A 73 53.61 8.32 2.86
CA GLY A 73 54.60 8.15 3.95
C GLY A 73 54.35 6.91 4.80
N ASP A 74 54.72 6.95 6.08
CA ASP A 74 54.71 5.76 6.96
C ASP A 74 53.46 5.65 7.87
N THR A 75 52.71 6.76 8.11
CA THR A 75 51.53 6.79 9.02
C THR A 75 50.49 7.84 8.60
N LEU A 76 49.21 7.64 8.94
CA LEU A 76 48.18 8.69 8.84
C LEU A 76 48.36 9.74 9.94
N THR A 77 47.91 10.96 9.65
CA THR A 77 47.72 12.03 10.64
C THR A 77 46.45 11.80 11.45
N ASP A 78 46.39 12.38 12.65
CA ASP A 78 45.21 12.31 13.51
C ASP A 78 43.95 12.87 12.82
N ASP A 79 44.08 13.92 12.02
CA ASP A 79 42.96 14.52 11.28
C ASP A 79 42.41 13.56 10.20
N GLU A 80 43.27 12.85 9.48
CA GLU A 80 42.86 11.85 8.49
C GLU A 80 42.13 10.67 9.13
N ILE A 81 42.59 10.22 10.31
CA ILE A 81 41.93 9.19 11.11
C ILE A 81 40.54 9.70 11.55
N ASN A 82 40.48 10.89 12.16
CA ASN A 82 39.23 11.49 12.66
C ASN A 82 38.18 11.66 11.56
N ILE A 83 38.58 12.11 10.37
CA ILE A 83 37.66 12.28 9.23
C ILE A 83 37.12 10.92 8.75
N ALA A 84 37.98 9.91 8.62
CA ALA A 84 37.55 8.58 8.20
C ALA A 84 36.62 7.92 9.22
N GLU A 85 36.90 8.08 10.52
CA GLU A 85 36.03 7.62 11.60
C GLU A 85 34.68 8.36 11.60
N SER A 86 34.68 9.68 11.41
CA SER A 86 33.45 10.48 11.30
C SER A 86 32.53 9.98 10.18
N PHE A 87 33.08 9.57 9.04
CA PHE A 87 32.27 8.98 7.96
C PHE A 87 31.70 7.61 8.33
N LYS A 88 32.44 6.78 9.07
CA LYS A 88 31.94 5.49 9.55
C LYS A 88 30.80 5.69 10.54
N GLU A 89 30.95 6.59 11.51
CA GLU A 89 29.88 6.92 12.48
C GLU A 89 28.63 7.45 11.77
N PHE A 90 28.79 8.35 10.80
CA PHE A 90 27.65 8.86 10.05
C PHE A 90 26.96 7.77 9.21
N ALA A 91 27.73 6.84 8.65
CA ALA A 91 27.20 5.71 7.91
C ALA A 91 26.41 4.73 8.79
N GLU A 92 26.85 4.50 10.02
CA GLU A 92 26.13 3.70 11.02
C GLU A 92 24.80 4.36 11.38
N LEU A 93 24.80 5.68 11.67
CA LEU A 93 23.59 6.44 11.93
C LEU A 93 22.58 6.36 10.78
N LEU A 94 23.04 6.46 9.53
CA LEU A 94 22.19 6.30 8.34
C LEU A 94 21.53 4.91 8.29
N ASN A 95 22.27 3.85 8.63
CA ASN A 95 21.72 2.50 8.65
C ASN A 95 20.70 2.30 9.77
N GLU A 96 20.93 2.85 10.95
CA GLU A 96 19.97 2.79 12.07
C GLU A 96 18.63 3.43 11.71
N VAL A 97 18.67 4.66 11.18
CA VAL A 97 17.47 5.37 10.72
C VAL A 97 16.76 4.60 9.60
N GLU A 98 17.53 4.02 8.68
CA GLU A 98 17.00 3.25 7.58
C GLU A 98 16.31 1.94 8.04
N ASN A 99 16.85 1.27 9.04
CA ASN A 99 16.25 0.06 9.60
C ASN A 99 14.85 0.34 10.19
N GLU A 100 14.71 1.42 10.97
CA GLU A 100 13.43 1.85 11.53
C GLU A 100 12.43 2.21 10.43
N ARG A 101 12.88 2.92 9.39
CA ARG A 101 12.04 3.27 8.25
C ARG A 101 11.57 2.02 7.49
N MET A 102 12.44 1.04 7.33
CA MET A 102 12.10 -0.21 6.62
C MET A 102 11.05 -1.03 7.38
N MET A 103 11.04 -0.98 8.72
CA MET A 103 9.96 -1.55 9.53
C MET A 103 8.61 -0.88 9.24
N MET A 104 8.57 0.45 9.12
CA MET A 104 7.33 1.16 8.75
C MET A 104 6.82 0.76 7.36
N VAL A 105 7.72 0.58 6.39
CA VAL A 105 7.34 0.14 5.04
C VAL A 105 6.76 -1.28 5.06
N HIS A 106 7.33 -2.18 5.87
CA HIS A 106 6.78 -3.52 6.07
C HIS A 106 5.39 -3.47 6.70
N ASN A 107 5.20 -2.63 7.73
CA ASN A 107 3.89 -2.43 8.36
C ASN A 107 2.85 -1.87 7.37
N ALA A 108 3.23 -0.92 6.51
CA ALA A 108 2.31 -0.40 5.49
C ALA A 108 1.87 -1.49 4.50
N SER A 109 2.79 -2.36 4.08
CA SER A 109 2.46 -3.53 3.26
C SER A 109 1.46 -4.46 3.97
N ASP A 110 1.75 -4.80 5.23
CA ASP A 110 1.10 -5.92 5.89
C ASP A 110 -0.18 -5.55 6.65
N LEU A 111 -0.26 -4.31 7.12
CA LEU A 111 -1.39 -3.82 7.92
C LEU A 111 -2.36 -2.94 7.11
N LEU A 112 -1.97 -2.50 5.90
CA LEU A 112 -2.83 -1.68 5.05
C LEU A 112 -3.05 -2.30 3.67
N ILE A 113 -1.99 -2.54 2.89
CA ILE A 113 -2.14 -2.98 1.50
C ILE A 113 -2.74 -4.38 1.39
N LYS A 114 -2.16 -5.38 2.06
CA LYS A 114 -2.68 -6.77 2.04
C LYS A 114 -4.13 -6.86 2.55
N PRO A 115 -4.51 -6.22 3.68
CA PRO A 115 -5.91 -6.19 4.11
C PRO A 115 -6.87 -5.58 3.08
N LEU A 116 -6.47 -4.48 2.41
CA LEU A 116 -7.29 -3.86 1.38
C LEU A 116 -7.42 -4.75 0.13
N GLU A 117 -6.35 -5.44 -0.27
CA GLU A 117 -6.38 -6.42 -1.36
C GLU A 117 -7.34 -7.58 -1.05
N ASN A 118 -7.27 -8.13 0.16
CA ASN A 118 -8.17 -9.19 0.62
C ASN A 118 -9.61 -8.70 0.71
N PHE A 119 -9.85 -7.54 1.33
CA PHE A 119 -11.18 -6.94 1.42
C PHE A 119 -11.80 -6.72 0.03
N ARG A 120 -11.01 -6.21 -0.91
CA ARG A 120 -11.47 -5.97 -2.28
C ARG A 120 -11.79 -7.28 -3.02
N LYS A 121 -10.99 -8.33 -2.82
CA LYS A 121 -11.20 -9.61 -3.48
C LYS A 121 -12.39 -10.36 -2.88
N GLU A 122 -12.44 -10.44 -1.57
CA GLU A 122 -13.42 -11.24 -0.84
C GLU A 122 -14.72 -10.45 -0.73
N GLN A 123 -14.74 -9.32 -0.05
CA GLN A 123 -16.00 -8.63 0.23
C GLN A 123 -16.61 -8.03 -1.04
N ILE A 124 -15.88 -7.16 -1.74
CA ILE A 124 -16.41 -6.48 -2.93
C ILE A 124 -16.61 -7.46 -4.10
N GLY A 125 -15.66 -8.38 -4.29
CA GLY A 125 -15.74 -9.40 -5.34
C GLY A 125 -16.97 -10.30 -5.19
N PHE A 126 -17.22 -10.84 -3.99
CA PHE A 126 -18.40 -11.67 -3.74
C PHE A 126 -19.70 -10.87 -3.86
N THR A 127 -19.77 -9.64 -3.34
CA THR A 127 -20.99 -8.82 -3.43
C THR A 127 -21.40 -8.56 -4.88
N LYS A 128 -20.46 -8.32 -5.79
CA LYS A 128 -20.77 -8.16 -7.23
C LYS A 128 -21.41 -9.41 -7.84
N VAL A 129 -20.92 -10.59 -7.46
CA VAL A 129 -21.51 -11.87 -7.91
C VAL A 129 -22.93 -12.03 -7.38
N HIS A 130 -23.17 -11.66 -6.13
CA HIS A 130 -24.52 -11.71 -5.55
C HIS A 130 -25.50 -10.74 -6.21
N PHE A 131 -25.07 -9.52 -6.56
CA PHE A 131 -25.91 -8.62 -7.36
C PHE A 131 -26.29 -9.27 -8.69
N LEU A 132 -25.31 -9.82 -9.44
CA LEU A 132 -25.58 -10.54 -10.70
C LEU A 132 -26.58 -11.69 -10.51
N GLN A 133 -26.43 -12.49 -9.45
CA GLN A 133 -27.37 -13.56 -9.14
C GLN A 133 -28.79 -13.06 -8.88
N ILE A 134 -28.95 -11.89 -8.22
CA ILE A 134 -30.27 -11.28 -8.02
C ILE A 134 -30.88 -10.93 -9.38
N TYR A 135 -30.12 -10.35 -10.31
CA TYR A 135 -30.60 -10.05 -11.66
C TYR A 135 -30.99 -11.29 -12.44
N GLU A 136 -30.14 -12.31 -12.47
CA GLU A 136 -30.43 -13.56 -13.17
C GLU A 136 -31.66 -14.28 -12.61
N THR A 137 -31.80 -14.29 -11.29
CA THR A 137 -32.86 -15.06 -10.61
C THR A 137 -34.21 -14.36 -10.62
N PHE A 138 -34.24 -13.03 -10.44
CA PHE A 138 -35.48 -12.29 -10.20
C PHE A 138 -35.89 -11.35 -11.33
N PHE A 139 -34.98 -10.96 -12.22
CA PHE A 139 -35.25 -9.92 -13.23
C PHE A 139 -35.09 -10.38 -14.68
N ILE A 140 -34.44 -11.53 -14.94
CA ILE A 140 -34.22 -12.06 -16.30
C ILE A 140 -35.04 -13.35 -16.55
N ALA A 141 -35.66 -13.94 -15.52
CA ALA A 141 -36.37 -15.23 -15.62
C ALA A 141 -37.83 -15.15 -16.12
N GLU A 142 -38.28 -14.02 -16.69
CA GLU A 142 -39.56 -13.86 -17.41
C GLU A 142 -39.33 -13.38 -18.85
#